data_AF-A0A7T0C0U6-F1
#
_entry.id   AF-A0A7T0C0U6-F1
#
_cell.length_a   1.000
_cell.length_b   1.000
_cell.length_c   1.000
_cell.angle_alpha   90.00
_cell.angle_beta   90.00
_cell.angle_gamma   90.00
#
_symmetry.space_group_name_H-M   'P 1'
#
loop_
_entity.id
_entity.type
_entity.pdbx_description
1 polymer ?
#
loop_
_entity_poly.entity_id
_entity_poly.type
_entity_poly.pdbx_seq_one_letter_code
_entity_poly.pdbx_strand_id
1 'polypeptide(L)'
;MISSISFHPFLSHLPIALFVASMALLFLGWKRKDPRYNQAASFNLSLGVIAAVLANFSGMVSSDVQFRSTVEVEGHQGYSFLFTVIYGFATAYSYTRPFSRTALIYYGVGFLSLLASAGSGFALVFLAKG
;
A
#
# COMPACT_ATOMS: atom_id res chain seq x y z
N MET A 1 25.81 -3.26 0.12
CA MET A 1 25.24 -2.60 1.32
C MET A 1 24.02 -1.83 0.84
N ILE A 2 22.81 -2.17 1.30
CA ILE A 2 21.66 -1.30 1.07
C ILE A 2 21.83 -0.15 2.07
N SER A 3 22.06 1.07 1.57
CA SER A 3 22.05 2.26 2.43
C SER A 3 20.64 2.45 2.99
N SER A 4 20.52 2.98 4.21
CA SER A 4 19.24 3.37 4.82
C SER A 4 18.40 4.23 3.86
N ILE A 5 19.08 5.09 3.09
CA ILE A 5 18.60 5.94 1.99
C ILE A 5 17.74 5.15 0.97
N SER A 6 18.21 3.96 0.57
CA SER A 6 17.56 3.16 -0.49
C SER A 6 16.64 2.06 0.05
N PHE A 7 16.63 1.81 1.37
CA PHE A 7 15.90 0.69 1.95
C PHE A 7 14.38 0.90 1.97
N HIS A 8 13.93 2.09 2.39
CA HIS A 8 12.50 2.41 2.41
C HIS A 8 11.89 2.43 1.00
N PRO A 9 12.46 3.14 0.00
CA PRO A 9 11.94 3.11 -1.37
C PRO A 9 11.85 1.69 -1.94
N PHE A 10 12.84 0.82 -1.66
CA PHE A 10 12.81 -0.58 -2.08
C PHE A 10 11.65 -1.37 -1.47
N LEU A 11 11.44 -1.26 -0.15
CA LEU A 11 10.35 -1.96 0.54
C LEU A 11 8.96 -1.45 0.14
N SER A 12 8.82 -0.14 -0.11
CA SER A 12 7.53 0.50 -0.42
C SER A 12 6.88 0.00 -1.72
N HIS A 13 7.63 -0.62 -2.62
CA HIS A 13 7.08 -1.18 -3.87
C HIS A 13 6.30 -2.47 -3.64
N LEU A 14 6.68 -3.25 -2.62
CA LEU A 14 6.07 -4.55 -2.33
C LEU A 14 4.58 -4.44 -1.95
N PRO A 15 4.16 -3.60 -0.98
CA PRO A 15 2.74 -3.47 -0.65
C PRO A 15 1.91 -2.93 -1.83
N ILE A 16 2.47 -2.02 -2.63
CA ILE A 16 1.81 -1.49 -3.84
C ILE A 16 1.54 -2.62 -4.84
N ALA A 17 2.58 -3.40 -5.17
CA ALA A 17 2.47 -4.49 -6.13
C ALA A 17 1.48 -5.56 -5.66
N LEU A 18 1.53 -5.93 -4.37
CA LEU A 18 0.63 -6.92 -3.80
C LEU A 18 -0.82 -6.44 -3.79
N PHE A 19 -1.09 -5.17 -3.49
CA PHE A 19 -2.45 -4.63 -3.50
C PHE A 19 -3.05 -4.66 -4.90
N VAL A 20 -2.32 -4.17 -5.90
CA VAL A 20 -2.77 -4.14 -7.30
C VAL A 20 -2.95 -5.56 -7.85
N ALA A 21 -2.01 -6.46 -7.58
CA ALA A 21 -2.14 -7.86 -7.97
C ALA A 21 -3.36 -8.53 -7.34
N SER A 22 -3.64 -8.25 -6.06
CA SER A 22 -4.83 -8.76 -5.37
C SER A 22 -6.13 -8.23 -5.97
N MET A 23 -6.19 -6.96 -6.38
CA MET A 23 -7.37 -6.44 -7.09
C MET A 23 -7.61 -7.19 -8.41
N ALA A 24 -6.55 -7.47 -9.17
CA ALA A 24 -6.65 -8.26 -10.40
C ALA A 24 -7.11 -9.69 -10.12
N LEU A 25 -6.61 -10.32 -9.05
CA LEU A 25 -7.05 -11.66 -8.62
C LEU A 25 -8.50 -11.67 -8.16
N LEU A 26 -8.96 -10.68 -7.38
CA LEU A 26 -10.36 -10.55 -6.98
C LEU A 26 -11.28 -10.37 -8.21
N PHE A 27 -10.86 -9.56 -9.18
CA PHE A 27 -11.58 -9.42 -10.44
C PHE A 27 -11.65 -10.75 -11.22
N LEU A 28 -10.55 -11.50 -11.28
CA LEU A 28 -10.53 -12.84 -11.90
C LEU A 28 -11.42 -13.82 -11.14
N GLY A 29 -11.43 -13.79 -9.81
CA GLY A 29 -12.28 -14.62 -8.97
C GLY A 29 -13.76 -14.34 -9.21
N TRP A 30 -14.15 -13.07 -9.35
CA TRP A 30 -15.51 -12.69 -9.74
C TRP A 30 -15.86 -13.17 -11.16
N LYS A 31 -14.98 -12.91 -12.14
CA LYS A 31 -15.22 -13.24 -13.55
C LYS A 31 -15.27 -14.74 -13.81
N ARG A 32 -14.37 -15.51 -13.20
CA ARG A 32 -14.23 -16.96 -13.40
C ARG A 32 -15.04 -17.79 -12.41
N LYS A 33 -15.62 -17.17 -11.39
CA LYS A 33 -16.36 -17.84 -10.30
C LYS A 33 -15.54 -18.95 -9.63
N ASP A 34 -14.23 -18.81 -9.60
CA ASP A 34 -13.31 -19.78 -9.02
C ASP A 34 -12.75 -19.23 -7.69
N PRO A 35 -13.06 -19.88 -6.55
CA PRO A 35 -12.70 -19.38 -5.22
C PRO A 35 -11.18 -19.36 -4.98
N ARG A 36 -10.37 -20.09 -5.76
CA ARG A 36 -8.90 -20.11 -5.62
C ARG A 36 -8.29 -18.74 -5.88
N TYR A 37 -8.86 -17.95 -6.79
CA TYR A 37 -8.39 -16.58 -7.03
C TYR A 37 -8.65 -15.67 -5.83
N ASN A 38 -9.78 -15.83 -5.13
CA ASN A 38 -10.08 -15.05 -3.94
C ASN A 38 -9.15 -15.40 -2.77
N GLN A 39 -8.82 -16.69 -2.62
CA GLN A 39 -7.85 -17.16 -1.63
C GLN A 39 -6.45 -16.61 -1.93
N ALA A 40 -6.01 -16.69 -3.20
CA ALA A 40 -4.73 -16.11 -3.62
C ALA A 40 -4.68 -14.59 -3.40
N ALA A 41 -5.76 -13.87 -3.73
CA ALA A 41 -5.86 -12.45 -3.46
C ALA A 41 -5.75 -12.12 -1.96
N SER A 42 -6.42 -12.90 -1.10
CA SER A 42 -6.41 -12.71 0.34
C SER A 42 -5.04 -12.99 0.96
N PHE A 43 -4.34 -14.00 0.46
CA PHE A 43 -2.96 -14.29 0.83
C PHE A 43 -2.02 -13.15 0.45
N ASN A 44 -2.10 -12.67 -0.81
CA ASN A 44 -1.33 -11.51 -1.26
C ASN A 44 -1.64 -10.26 -0.45
N LEU A 45 -2.91 -10.02 -0.12
CA LEU A 45 -3.30 -8.89 0.71
C LEU A 45 -2.70 -9.00 2.11
N SER A 46 -2.66 -10.19 2.71
CA SER A 46 -2.02 -10.42 4.01
C SER A 46 -0.53 -10.10 4.00
N LEU A 47 0.21 -10.59 3.00
CA LEU A 47 1.63 -10.25 2.83
C LEU A 47 1.84 -8.76 2.61
N GLY A 48 0.93 -8.13 1.84
CA GLY A 48 1.00 -6.71 1.56
C GLY A 48 0.74 -5.83 2.77
N VAL A 49 -0.15 -6.22 3.69
CA VAL A 49 -0.34 -5.51 4.97
C VAL A 49 0.95 -5.54 5.79
N ILE A 50 1.59 -6.70 5.91
CA ILE A 50 2.87 -6.82 6.63
C ILE A 50 3.92 -5.92 5.97
N ALA A 51 4.02 -5.96 4.64
CA ALA A 51 4.95 -5.12 3.89
C ALA A 51 4.65 -3.62 4.06
N ALA A 52 3.38 -3.22 4.11
CA ALA A 52 2.96 -1.83 4.30
C ALA A 52 3.31 -1.31 5.70
N VAL A 53 3.15 -2.15 6.73
CA VAL A 53 3.58 -1.83 8.10
C VAL A 53 5.10 -1.64 8.15
N LEU A 54 5.87 -2.56 7.55
CA LEU A 54 7.33 -2.44 7.47
C LEU A 54 7.78 -1.23 6.65
N ALA A 55 7.08 -0.91 5.56
CA ALA A 55 7.32 0.30 4.77
C ALA A 55 7.10 1.57 5.62
N ASN A 56 6.01 1.66 6.39
CA ASN A 56 5.77 2.81 7.25
C ASN A 56 6.88 2.99 8.30
N PHE A 57 7.28 1.92 9.00
CA PHE A 57 8.36 2.01 9.99
C PHE A 57 9.70 2.36 9.35
N SER A 58 10.05 1.75 8.23
CA SER A 58 11.30 2.08 7.51
C SER A 58 11.32 3.52 7.02
N GLY A 59 10.17 4.09 6.65
CA GLY A 59 10.06 5.49 6.24
C GLY A 59 10.27 6.47 7.38
N MET A 60 9.77 6.14 8.57
CA MET A 60 9.95 6.96 9.79
C MET A 60 11.41 7.03 10.25
N VAL A 61 12.21 5.99 10.01
CA VAL A 61 13.63 5.93 10.40
C VAL A 61 14.58 6.25 9.25
N SER A 62 14.04 6.68 8.09
CA SER A 62 14.87 6.99 6.93
C SER A 62 15.80 8.17 7.21
N SER A 63 17.08 8.01 6.88
CA SER A 63 18.13 9.01 7.12
C SER A 63 17.96 10.29 6.31
N ASP A 64 17.12 10.26 5.28
CA ASP A 64 16.95 11.39 4.36
C ASP A 64 15.84 12.35 4.78
N VAL A 65 15.05 11.98 5.78
CA VAL A 65 13.91 12.76 6.26
C VAL A 65 14.34 14.16 6.71
N GLN A 66 15.54 14.29 7.29
CA GLN A 66 16.10 15.56 7.73
C GLN A 66 16.40 16.56 6.60
N PHE A 67 16.45 16.12 5.33
CA PHE A 67 16.71 16.97 4.18
C PHE A 67 15.42 17.42 3.47
N ARG A 68 14.25 17.13 4.04
CA ARG A 68 12.94 17.44 3.47
C ARG A 68 12.12 18.29 4.42
N SER A 69 11.17 19.05 3.88
CA SER A 69 10.28 19.84 4.73
C SER A 69 9.36 18.93 5.55
N THR A 70 9.07 19.33 6.79
CA THR A 70 8.16 18.60 7.68
C THR A 70 6.81 18.37 7.02
N VAL A 71 6.28 19.36 6.31
CA VAL A 71 4.96 19.30 5.65
C VAL A 71 4.93 18.21 4.56
N GLU A 72 5.97 18.10 3.74
CA GLU A 72 6.03 17.09 2.69
C GLU A 72 6.18 15.68 3.27
N VAL A 73 7.02 15.53 4.30
CA VAL A 73 7.25 14.25 4.97
C VAL A 73 5.99 13.77 5.68
N GLU A 74 5.38 14.60 6.51
CA GLU A 74 4.15 14.27 7.25
C GLU A 74 2.98 14.01 6.31
N GLY A 75 2.88 14.76 5.20
CA GLY A 75 1.88 14.52 4.17
C GLY A 75 2.02 13.13 3.55
N HIS A 76 3.23 12.75 3.12
CA HIS A 76 3.48 11.42 2.56
C HIS A 76 3.24 10.31 3.60
N GLN A 77 3.75 10.48 4.82
CA GLN A 77 3.53 9.53 5.91
C GLN A 77 2.05 9.36 6.21
N GLY A 78 1.28 10.45 6.26
CA GLY A 78 -0.17 10.44 6.48
C GLY A 78 -0.91 9.61 5.43
N TYR A 79 -0.61 9.80 4.15
CA TYR A 79 -1.19 8.99 3.08
C TYR A 79 -0.78 7.51 3.17
N SER A 80 0.48 7.23 3.50
CA SER A 80 0.99 5.86 3.66
C SER A 80 0.37 5.14 4.86
N PHE A 81 0.15 5.83 5.98
CA PHE A 81 -0.59 5.29 7.13
C PHE A 81 -2.06 5.02 6.81
N LEU A 82 -2.72 5.97 6.15
CA LEU A 82 -4.10 5.80 5.72
C LEU A 82 -4.24 4.59 4.79
N PHE A 83 -3.34 4.46 3.81
CA PHE A 83 -3.29 3.29 2.92
C PHE A 83 -3.15 2.00 3.72
N THR A 84 -2.20 1.90 4.67
CA THR A 84 -2.00 0.70 5.50
C THR A 84 -3.23 0.32 6.31
N VAL A 85 -3.95 1.28 6.90
CA VAL A 85 -5.19 1.02 7.65
C VAL A 85 -6.28 0.48 6.72
N ILE A 86 -6.51 1.14 5.58
CA ILE A 86 -7.51 0.70 4.60
C ILE A 86 -7.13 -0.67 4.02
N TYR A 87 -5.84 -0.92 3.79
CA TYR A 87 -5.31 -2.20 3.36
C TYR A 87 -5.70 -3.29 4.38
N GLY A 88 -5.49 -3.06 5.68
CA GLY A 88 -5.92 -3.99 6.72
C GLY A 88 -7.41 -4.36 6.64
N PHE A 89 -8.28 -3.37 6.45
CA PHE A 89 -9.71 -3.63 6.23
C PHE A 89 -9.98 -4.39 4.93
N ALA A 90 -9.34 -4.03 3.83
CA ALA A 90 -9.44 -4.73 2.56
C ALA A 90 -9.07 -6.22 2.69
N THR A 91 -8.00 -6.53 3.43
CA THR A 91 -7.57 -7.90 3.75
C THR A 91 -8.64 -8.63 4.58
N ALA A 92 -9.16 -8.01 5.65
CA ALA A 92 -10.19 -8.65 6.48
C ALA A 92 -11.46 -8.98 5.67
N TYR A 93 -11.88 -8.06 4.80
CA TYR A 93 -13.03 -8.27 3.92
C TYR A 93 -12.78 -9.31 2.83
N SER A 94 -11.54 -9.46 2.35
CA SER A 94 -11.24 -10.46 1.30
C SER A 94 -11.45 -11.90 1.80
N TYR A 95 -11.21 -12.16 3.09
CA TYR A 95 -11.46 -13.46 3.71
C TYR A 95 -12.94 -13.74 4.03
N THR A 96 -13.73 -12.70 4.31
CA THR A 96 -15.07 -12.86 4.87
C THR A 96 -16.17 -12.58 3.85
N ARG A 97 -16.11 -11.44 3.16
CA ARG A 97 -17.15 -10.96 2.24
C ARG A 97 -16.50 -10.16 1.08
N PRO A 98 -15.71 -10.80 0.21
CA PRO A 98 -14.84 -10.14 -0.77
C PRO A 98 -15.58 -9.25 -1.78
N PHE A 99 -16.85 -9.54 -2.06
CA PHE A 99 -17.65 -8.77 -3.03
C PHE A 99 -18.80 -7.99 -2.40
N SER A 100 -18.79 -7.80 -1.08
CA SER A 100 -19.75 -6.90 -0.44
C SER A 100 -19.53 -5.45 -0.87
N ARG A 101 -20.59 -4.64 -0.88
CA ARG A 101 -20.50 -3.20 -1.20
C ARG A 101 -19.42 -2.51 -0.36
N THR A 102 -19.35 -2.85 0.92
CA THR A 102 -18.34 -2.32 1.86
C THR A 102 -16.92 -2.74 1.47
N ALA A 103 -16.70 -4.00 1.08
CA ALA A 103 -15.39 -4.45 0.59
C ALA A 103 -14.94 -3.67 -0.65
N LEU A 104 -15.85 -3.47 -1.61
CA LEU A 104 -15.57 -2.69 -2.82
C LEU A 104 -15.21 -1.24 -2.52
N ILE A 105 -15.87 -0.63 -1.52
CA ILE A 105 -15.50 0.70 -1.03
C ILE A 105 -14.07 0.69 -0.47
N TYR A 106 -13.72 -0.26 0.39
CA TYR A 106 -12.35 -0.36 0.91
C TYR A 106 -11.31 -0.58 -0.18
N TYR A 107 -11.60 -1.40 -1.20
CA TYR A 107 -10.69 -1.56 -2.34
C TYR A 107 -10.53 -0.27 -3.15
N GLY A 108 -11.63 0.45 -3.41
CA GLY A 108 -11.60 1.72 -4.13
C GLY A 108 -10.85 2.81 -3.37
N VAL A 109 -11.20 3.03 -2.09
CA VAL A 109 -10.51 4.03 -1.23
C VAL A 109 -9.05 3.60 -0.98
N GLY A 110 -8.77 2.31 -0.87
CA GLY A 110 -7.42 1.76 -0.78
C GLY A 110 -6.59 2.09 -2.01
N PHE A 111 -7.18 1.94 -3.21
CA PHE A 111 -6.53 2.33 -4.45
C PHE A 111 -6.27 3.84 -4.53
N LEU A 112 -7.22 4.68 -4.10
CA LEU A 112 -7.03 6.14 -4.07
C LEU A 112 -5.94 6.57 -3.08
N SER A 113 -5.91 5.98 -1.88
CA SER A 113 -4.86 6.26 -0.89
C SER A 113 -3.48 5.76 -1.34
N LEU A 114 -3.42 4.63 -2.05
CA LEU A 114 -2.21 4.18 -2.74
C LEU A 114 -1.72 5.23 -3.74
N LEU A 115 -2.58 5.76 -4.60
CA LEU A 115 -2.18 6.77 -5.59
C LEU A 115 -1.69 8.06 -4.91
N ALA A 116 -2.33 8.49 -3.82
CA ALA A 116 -1.88 9.65 -3.04
C ALA A 116 -0.51 9.42 -2.39
N SER A 117 -0.29 8.25 -1.78
CA SER A 117 0.99 7.86 -1.19
C SER A 117 2.09 7.75 -2.25
N ALA A 118 1.82 7.07 -3.37
CA ALA A 118 2.78 6.93 -4.47
C ALA A 118 3.13 8.29 -5.11
N GLY A 119 2.14 9.15 -5.34
CA GLY A 119 2.34 10.48 -5.91
C GLY A 119 3.13 11.41 -4.98
N SER A 120 2.79 11.43 -3.69
CA SER A 120 3.57 12.20 -2.70
C SER A 120 4.99 11.67 -2.52
N GLY A 121 5.19 10.34 -2.58
CA GLY A 121 6.51 9.72 -2.54
C GLY A 121 7.36 10.08 -3.77
N PHE A 122 6.76 10.07 -4.96
CA PHE A 122 7.41 10.54 -6.19
C PHE A 122 7.82 12.02 -6.06
N ALA A 123 6.93 12.87 -5.56
CA ALA A 123 7.23 14.28 -5.34
C ALA A 123 8.40 14.48 -4.38
N LEU A 124 8.42 13.74 -3.25
CA LEU A 124 9.51 13.77 -2.28
C LEU A 124 10.87 13.35 -2.87
N VAL A 125 10.89 12.41 -3.81
CA VAL A 125 12.15 11.93 -4.39
C VAL A 125 12.61 12.82 -5.54
N PHE A 126 11.71 13.22 -6.44
CA PHE A 126 12.09 13.79 -7.75
C PHE A 126 11.71 15.25 -7.95
N LEU A 127 10.75 15.79 -7.19
CA LEU A 127 10.22 17.15 -7.41
C LEU A 127 10.53 18.12 -6.27
N ALA A 128 10.72 17.61 -5.06
CA ALA A 128 11.05 18.41 -3.89
C ALA A 128 12.43 19.07 -4.09
N LYS A 129 12.42 20.39 -4.23
CA LYS A 129 13.64 21.21 -4.18
C LYS A 129 13.99 21.39 -2.71
N GLY A 130 15.16 20.89 -2.32
CA GLY A 130 15.72 21.10 -0.97
C GLY A 130 16.03 22.56 -0.71
#